data_AF-A0A1B6APB8-F1
#
_entry.id   AF-A0A1B6APB8-F1
#
_cell.length_a   1.000
_cell.length_b   1.000
_cell.length_c   1.000
_cell.angle_alpha   90.00
_cell.angle_beta   90.00
_cell.angle_gamma   90.00
#
_symmetry.space_group_name_H-M   'P 1'
#
loop_
_entity.id
_entity.type
_entity.pdbx_description
1 polymer ?
#
loop_
_entity_poly.entity_id
_entity_poly.type
_entity_poly.pdbx_seq_one_letter_code
_entity_poly.pdbx_strand_id
1 'polypeptide(L)'
;MRSAAPLDLGAPARNPATTVPRGTPVNVPPTLPSRPSLPSLSARSSLASLPSAIPQAGGPWTGGGAVTKTAGRVFFTYQGRTASCSGDAVTSGNKNTVITAGHCVKLEGAWHTNWVFVPGYHDGQAPYGKWAAAKTLSTPQWTASEDINYDVGAAVVAPLDGKSLTDVVGGQGLSFNSGYNKAMYAFGYPAATPYDGSKLIYCSGTTIKDPLLSNDHGLSCNMTGGSSGGPWFTSFDEKTGTGLQSSVNSFGYQFLPNTMFGPYFGDDAKNLYDQAQAT
;
A
#
# COMPACT_ATOMS: atom_id res chain seq x y z
N MET A 1 16.18 9.08 -6.74
CA MET A 1 15.29 7.95 -6.39
C MET A 1 15.97 7.03 -5.37
N ARG A 2 17.11 6.39 -5.67
CA ARG A 2 17.80 5.52 -4.69
C ARG A 2 18.18 6.20 -3.35
N SER A 3 18.45 7.51 -3.36
CA SER A 3 18.85 8.29 -2.18
C SER A 3 17.70 8.82 -1.31
N ALA A 4 16.44 8.51 -1.63
CA ALA A 4 15.31 8.98 -0.83
C ALA A 4 15.31 8.32 0.55
N ALA A 5 15.28 9.14 1.60
CA ALA A 5 15.26 8.64 2.97
C ALA A 5 13.86 8.12 3.34
N PRO A 6 13.75 7.06 4.15
CA PRO A 6 12.46 6.61 4.64
C PRO A 6 11.75 7.70 5.46
N LEU A 7 10.42 7.63 5.49
CA LEU A 7 9.61 8.38 6.44
C LEU A 7 9.21 7.40 7.55
N ASP A 8 9.75 7.58 8.75
CA ASP A 8 9.41 6.80 9.93
C ASP A 8 8.49 7.65 10.82
N LEU A 9 7.34 7.09 11.18
CA LEU A 9 6.51 7.64 12.24
C LEU A 9 7.14 7.33 13.61
N GLY A 10 7.05 8.28 14.53
CA GLY A 10 7.25 8.00 15.95
C GLY A 10 6.15 7.08 16.49
N ALA A 11 6.36 6.51 17.68
CA ALA A 11 5.32 5.71 18.33
C ALA A 11 4.05 6.56 18.52
N PRO A 12 2.86 6.04 18.20
CA PRO A 12 1.64 6.83 18.27
C PRO A 12 1.36 7.27 19.71
N ALA A 13 0.91 8.51 19.87
CA ALA A 13 0.38 8.98 21.14
C ALA A 13 -0.94 8.25 21.45
N ARG A 14 -1.23 8.04 22.74
CA ARG A 14 -2.46 7.38 23.19
C ARG A 14 -3.66 8.26 22.86
N ASN A 15 -4.36 7.96 21.77
CA ASN A 15 -5.65 8.59 21.48
C ASN A 15 -6.76 7.90 22.31
N PRO A 16 -7.67 8.66 22.95
CA PRO A 16 -8.85 8.06 23.55
C PRO A 16 -9.62 7.32 22.45
N ALA A 17 -10.08 6.11 22.76
CA ALA A 17 -10.61 5.14 21.82
C ALA A 17 -11.79 5.69 20.97
N THR A 18 -11.47 6.37 19.87
CA THR A 18 -12.39 6.60 18.76
C THR A 18 -12.57 5.25 18.08
N THR A 19 -13.73 4.65 18.26
CA THR A 19 -14.09 3.44 17.53
C THR A 19 -14.19 3.77 16.05
N VAL A 20 -13.33 3.16 15.23
CA VAL A 20 -13.45 3.25 13.76
C VAL A 20 -14.84 2.73 13.36
N PRO A 21 -15.70 3.56 12.72
CA PRO A 21 -17.03 3.15 12.27
C PRO A 21 -16.96 1.92 11.36
N ARG A 22 -17.90 0.99 11.57
CA ARG A 22 -17.96 -0.28 10.84
C ARG A 22 -19.31 -0.41 10.16
N GLY A 23 -19.29 -0.47 8.84
CA GLY A 23 -20.44 -0.79 8.02
C GLY A 23 -20.51 -2.26 7.62
N THR A 24 -21.35 -2.56 6.64
CA THR A 24 -21.41 -3.87 5.99
C THR A 24 -20.11 -4.12 5.19
N PRO A 25 -19.58 -5.36 5.15
CA PRO A 25 -18.46 -5.70 4.28
C PRO A 25 -18.72 -5.31 2.82
N VAL A 26 -17.75 -4.64 2.20
CA VAL A 26 -17.82 -4.21 0.80
C VAL A 26 -16.54 -4.61 0.09
N ASN A 27 -16.65 -5.26 -1.07
CA ASN A 27 -15.52 -5.66 -1.90
C ASN A 27 -15.59 -4.98 -3.27
N VAL A 28 -14.44 -4.50 -3.73
CA VAL A 28 -14.19 -4.06 -5.11
C VAL A 28 -13.27 -5.11 -5.75
N PRO A 29 -13.67 -5.75 -6.87
CA PRO A 29 -12.84 -6.77 -7.49
C PRO A 29 -11.59 -6.16 -8.18
N PRO A 30 -10.47 -6.89 -8.27
CA PRO A 30 -9.30 -6.46 -9.03
C PRO A 30 -9.62 -6.22 -10.53
N THR A 31 -8.90 -5.30 -11.16
CA THR A 31 -8.96 -5.03 -12.59
C THR A 31 -7.65 -5.45 -13.25
N LEU A 32 -7.73 -6.29 -14.28
CA LEU A 32 -6.54 -6.69 -15.03
C LEU A 32 -6.17 -5.61 -16.07
N PRO A 33 -4.88 -5.41 -16.36
CA PRO A 33 -4.47 -4.47 -17.39
C PRO A 33 -5.04 -4.87 -18.75
N SER A 34 -5.32 -3.86 -19.58
CA SER A 34 -5.80 -4.08 -20.94
C SER A 34 -4.71 -4.78 -21.76
N ARG A 35 -4.89 -6.06 -22.08
CA ARG A 35 -3.97 -6.77 -23.00
C ARG A 35 -4.17 -6.23 -24.41
N PRO A 36 -3.10 -5.88 -25.15
CA PRO A 36 -3.18 -5.90 -26.60
C PRO A 36 -3.57 -7.31 -27.04
N SER A 37 -4.51 -7.44 -27.98
CA SER A 37 -4.87 -8.71 -28.59
C SER A 37 -3.65 -9.27 -29.34
N LEU A 38 -2.87 -10.11 -28.68
CA LEU A 38 -1.80 -10.90 -29.31
C LEU A 38 -2.30 -12.34 -29.51
N PRO A 39 -1.94 -13.00 -30.62
CA PRO A 39 -2.26 -14.41 -30.81
C PRO A 39 -1.62 -15.25 -29.69
N SER A 40 -2.36 -16.26 -29.24
CA SER A 40 -1.99 -17.12 -28.12
C SER A 40 -0.70 -17.88 -28.44
N LEU A 41 0.43 -17.43 -27.90
CA LEU A 41 1.62 -18.26 -27.79
C LEU A 41 1.50 -19.13 -26.54
N SER A 42 1.66 -20.44 -26.74
CA SER A 42 1.66 -21.43 -25.67
C SER A 42 2.82 -21.15 -24.71
N ALA A 43 2.51 -20.62 -23.53
CA ALA A 43 3.49 -20.38 -22.49
C ALA A 43 3.83 -21.72 -21.82
N ARG A 44 5.07 -22.18 -21.99
CA ARG A 44 5.62 -23.26 -21.16
C ARG A 44 5.68 -22.75 -19.72
N SER A 45 4.85 -23.33 -18.86
CA SER A 45 4.87 -23.05 -17.42
C SER A 45 6.14 -23.64 -16.82
N SER A 46 7.14 -22.80 -16.54
CA SER A 46 8.13 -23.13 -15.53
C SER A 46 7.44 -23.09 -14.17
N LEU A 47 7.37 -24.22 -13.48
CA LEU A 47 6.99 -24.32 -12.08
C LEU A 47 8.05 -23.58 -11.24
N ALA A 48 8.00 -22.25 -11.21
CA ALA A 48 8.61 -21.52 -10.11
C ALA A 48 7.87 -21.98 -8.85
N SER A 49 8.61 -22.46 -7.84
CA SER A 49 7.99 -22.77 -6.55
C SER A 49 7.33 -21.49 -6.05
N LEU A 50 6.00 -21.51 -5.91
CA LEU A 50 5.29 -20.46 -5.19
C LEU A 50 5.97 -20.31 -3.82
N PRO A 51 6.19 -19.09 -3.33
CA PRO A 51 6.76 -18.92 -1.99
C PRO A 51 5.89 -19.66 -0.98
N SER A 52 6.39 -20.78 -0.47
CA SER A 52 5.64 -21.56 0.50
C SER A 52 5.42 -20.76 1.78
N ALA A 53 4.14 -20.60 2.09
CA ALA A 53 3.52 -20.55 3.39
C ALA A 53 3.70 -19.27 4.22
N ILE A 54 2.54 -18.71 4.58
CA ILE A 54 2.36 -18.02 5.85
C ILE A 54 2.98 -18.89 6.98
N PRO A 55 3.79 -18.32 7.88
CA PRO A 55 4.17 -16.91 8.00
C PRO A 55 5.47 -16.54 7.26
N GLN A 56 5.55 -15.30 6.79
CA GLN A 56 6.76 -14.68 6.23
C GLN A 56 6.96 -13.33 6.89
N ALA A 57 8.19 -13.01 7.32
CA ALA A 57 8.44 -11.86 8.21
C ALA A 57 9.18 -10.70 7.53
N GLY A 58 9.23 -10.61 6.20
CA GLY A 58 9.93 -9.52 5.51
C GLY A 58 10.98 -9.97 4.49
N GLY A 59 10.67 -11.03 3.73
CA GLY A 59 11.53 -11.52 2.63
C GLY A 59 11.20 -10.85 1.29
N PRO A 60 12.09 -10.92 0.28
CA PRO A 60 11.78 -10.45 -1.06
C PRO A 60 10.66 -11.28 -1.70
N TRP A 61 9.74 -10.62 -2.39
CA TRP A 61 8.68 -11.31 -3.12
C TRP A 61 9.22 -11.91 -4.43
N THR A 62 9.03 -13.22 -4.61
CA THR A 62 9.48 -13.97 -5.79
C THR A 62 8.34 -14.62 -6.58
N GLY A 63 7.09 -14.53 -6.10
CA GLY A 63 5.93 -15.20 -6.72
C GLY A 63 5.41 -14.55 -8.01
N GLY A 64 5.91 -13.37 -8.39
CA GLY A 64 5.45 -12.67 -9.59
C GLY A 64 4.01 -12.14 -9.44
N GLY A 65 3.20 -12.29 -10.50
CA GLY A 65 1.78 -11.91 -10.49
C GLY A 65 1.50 -10.40 -10.62
N ALA A 66 0.25 -9.99 -10.42
CA ALA A 66 -0.20 -8.61 -10.59
C ALA A 66 0.43 -7.64 -9.57
N VAL A 67 0.72 -8.11 -8.35
CA VAL A 67 1.34 -7.29 -7.28
C VAL A 67 2.68 -6.69 -7.68
N THR A 68 3.48 -7.36 -8.53
CA THR A 68 4.77 -6.81 -8.99
C THR A 68 4.63 -5.65 -9.97
N LYS A 69 3.42 -5.36 -10.43
CA LYS A 69 3.09 -4.23 -11.31
C LYS A 69 2.26 -3.18 -10.59
N THR A 70 1.35 -3.62 -9.72
CA THR A 70 0.40 -2.74 -9.02
C THR A 70 1.00 -2.09 -7.79
N ALA A 71 1.83 -2.81 -7.03
CA ALA A 71 2.58 -2.22 -5.92
C ALA A 71 3.76 -1.40 -6.46
N GLY A 72 4.05 -0.27 -5.82
CA GLY A 72 5.11 0.62 -6.26
C GLY A 72 5.74 1.41 -5.13
N ARG A 73 6.91 1.97 -5.44
CA ARG A 73 7.61 2.88 -4.53
C ARG A 73 7.13 4.30 -4.80
N VAL A 74 6.89 5.05 -3.72
CA VAL A 74 6.43 6.43 -3.75
C VAL A 74 7.60 7.33 -3.37
N PHE A 75 7.78 8.43 -4.10
CA PHE A 75 8.76 9.47 -3.81
C PHE A 75 8.05 10.80 -3.65
N PHE A 76 8.49 11.62 -2.69
CA PHE A 76 7.92 12.95 -2.46
C PHE A 76 8.92 13.86 -1.75
N THR A 77 8.61 15.14 -1.71
CA THR A 77 9.33 16.14 -0.91
C THR A 77 8.61 16.35 0.41
N TYR A 78 9.34 16.15 1.50
CA TYR A 78 8.90 16.39 2.87
C TYR A 78 9.93 17.28 3.56
N GLN A 79 9.52 18.43 4.09
CA GLN A 79 10.40 19.38 4.79
C GLN A 79 11.71 19.68 4.03
N GLY A 80 11.62 19.87 2.71
CA GLY A 80 12.76 20.19 1.86
C GLY A 80 13.68 19.02 1.51
N ARG A 81 13.42 17.80 1.99
CA ARG A 81 14.15 16.57 1.61
C ARG A 81 13.32 15.62 0.79
N THR A 82 13.99 14.80 -0.03
CA THR A 82 13.34 13.68 -0.71
C THR A 82 13.11 12.54 0.29
N ALA A 83 11.85 12.13 0.42
CA ALA A 83 11.43 11.00 1.21
C ALA A 83 10.82 9.90 0.32
N SER A 84 10.67 8.70 0.87
CA SER A 84 9.96 7.62 0.18
C SER A 84 9.03 6.82 1.09
N CYS A 85 7.95 6.35 0.45
CA CYS A 85 6.97 5.40 0.95
C CYS A 85 6.75 4.31 -0.11
N SER A 86 5.68 3.54 0.07
CA SER A 86 5.10 2.59 -0.87
C SER A 86 3.63 2.94 -1.11
N GLY A 87 3.05 2.34 -2.14
CA GLY A 87 1.63 2.48 -2.46
C GLY A 87 1.20 1.39 -3.44
N ASP A 88 -0.10 1.36 -3.74
CA ASP A 88 -0.67 0.35 -4.62
C ASP A 88 -1.71 0.95 -5.57
N ALA A 89 -1.63 0.57 -6.85
CA ALA A 89 -2.63 0.93 -7.84
C ALA A 89 -3.89 0.08 -7.63
N VAL A 90 -5.04 0.73 -7.45
CA VAL A 90 -6.30 0.04 -7.13
C VAL A 90 -7.36 0.24 -8.20
N THR A 91 -8.26 -0.74 -8.32
CA THR A 91 -9.47 -0.60 -9.14
C THR A 91 -10.25 0.62 -8.71
N SER A 92 -10.55 1.51 -9.67
CA SER A 92 -11.18 2.81 -9.41
C SER A 92 -11.91 3.31 -10.66
N GLY A 93 -12.99 4.07 -10.49
CA GLY A 93 -13.76 4.67 -11.59
C GLY A 93 -12.92 5.55 -12.53
N ASN A 94 -12.02 6.36 -11.97
CA ASN A 94 -11.09 7.21 -12.73
C ASN A 94 -9.84 6.48 -13.25
N LYS A 95 -9.64 5.20 -12.92
CA LYS A 95 -8.48 4.37 -13.32
C LYS A 95 -7.10 4.90 -12.92
N ASN A 96 -7.05 5.88 -12.02
CA ASN A 96 -5.83 6.63 -11.68
C ASN A 96 -5.60 6.75 -10.17
N THR A 97 -6.27 5.91 -9.37
CA THR A 97 -6.17 5.96 -7.91
C THR A 97 -5.07 5.03 -7.39
N VAL A 98 -4.23 5.59 -6.51
CA VAL A 98 -3.24 4.86 -5.69
C VAL A 98 -3.66 4.99 -4.23
N ILE A 99 -3.69 3.88 -3.49
CA ILE A 99 -3.86 3.87 -2.03
C ILE A 99 -2.49 3.79 -1.35
N THR A 100 -2.31 4.56 -0.29
CA THR A 100 -1.10 4.65 0.52
C THR A 100 -1.46 5.00 1.97
N ALA A 101 -0.48 5.31 2.82
CA ALA A 101 -0.72 5.81 4.18
C ALA A 101 -0.97 7.32 4.18
N GLY A 102 -1.72 7.80 5.16
CA GLY A 102 -1.98 9.24 5.35
C GLY A 102 -0.68 10.02 5.51
N HIS A 103 0.25 9.53 6.33
CA HIS A 103 1.55 10.16 6.53
C HIS A 103 2.42 10.19 5.27
N CYS A 104 2.13 9.34 4.27
CA CYS A 104 2.80 9.33 2.97
C CYS A 104 2.24 10.37 1.99
N VAL A 105 1.19 11.12 2.37
CA VAL A 105 0.65 12.25 1.59
C VAL A 105 0.62 13.56 2.37
N LYS A 106 0.44 13.51 3.70
CA LYS A 106 0.43 14.66 4.60
C LYS A 106 0.97 14.26 5.96
N LEU A 107 1.90 15.02 6.52
CA LEU A 107 2.42 14.81 7.87
C LEU A 107 2.86 16.15 8.47
N GLU A 108 2.74 16.31 9.78
CA GLU A 108 3.08 17.53 10.52
C GLU A 108 2.40 18.79 9.92
N GLY A 109 1.11 18.64 9.59
CA GLY A 109 0.28 19.73 9.06
C GLY A 109 0.51 20.10 7.59
N ALA A 110 1.51 19.54 6.90
CA ALA A 110 1.83 19.88 5.51
C ALA A 110 1.56 18.72 4.55
N TRP A 111 0.95 19.02 3.41
CA TRP A 111 0.88 18.10 2.27
C TRP A 111 2.25 17.99 1.60
N HIS A 112 2.65 16.77 1.27
CA HIS A 112 3.90 16.55 0.55
C HIS A 112 3.80 17.05 -0.88
N THR A 113 4.92 17.55 -1.41
CA THR A 113 4.99 18.04 -2.79
C THR A 113 5.83 17.09 -3.65
N ASN A 114 5.81 17.26 -4.98
CA ASN A 114 6.54 16.41 -5.93
C ASN A 114 6.26 14.91 -5.74
N TRP A 115 5.01 14.58 -5.42
CA TRP A 115 4.59 13.22 -5.12
C TRP A 115 4.51 12.38 -6.40
N VAL A 116 5.26 11.29 -6.46
CA VAL A 116 5.42 10.43 -7.65
C VAL A 116 5.32 8.97 -7.24
N PHE A 117 4.43 8.23 -7.89
CA PHE A 117 4.29 6.80 -7.77
C PHE A 117 5.07 6.07 -8.89
N VAL A 118 5.82 5.04 -8.53
CA VAL A 118 6.60 4.23 -9.46
C VAL A 118 6.19 2.75 -9.33
N PRO A 119 5.18 2.31 -10.10
CA PRO A 119 4.71 0.93 -10.07
C PRO A 119 5.80 -0.05 -10.53
N GLY A 120 5.88 -1.19 -9.86
CA GLY A 120 6.87 -2.23 -10.17
C GLY A 120 8.32 -1.76 -10.07
N TYR A 121 8.59 -0.75 -9.24
CA TYR A 121 9.95 -0.27 -8.99
C TYR A 121 10.86 -1.44 -8.61
N HIS A 122 12.06 -1.49 -9.18
CA HIS A 122 13.13 -2.35 -8.69
C HIS A 122 14.49 -1.77 -9.10
N ASP A 123 15.48 -1.79 -8.21
CA ASP A 123 16.87 -1.40 -8.53
C ASP A 123 17.00 -0.03 -9.24
N GLY A 124 16.18 0.97 -8.87
CA GLY A 124 16.20 2.29 -9.51
C GLY A 124 15.46 2.37 -10.85
N GLN A 125 14.91 1.26 -11.34
CA GLN A 125 14.13 1.18 -12.56
C GLN A 125 12.68 1.56 -12.31
N ALA A 126 12.06 2.12 -13.35
CA ALA A 126 10.65 2.50 -13.40
C ALA A 126 9.99 1.83 -14.63
N PRO A 127 9.83 0.50 -14.62
CA PRO A 127 9.44 -0.26 -15.81
C PRO A 127 8.05 0.12 -16.35
N TYR A 128 7.20 0.68 -15.49
CA TYR A 128 5.85 1.14 -15.84
C TYR A 128 5.72 2.67 -15.75
N GLY A 129 6.83 3.39 -15.82
CA GLY A 129 6.86 4.85 -15.79
C GLY A 129 6.78 5.45 -14.39
N LYS A 130 6.69 6.79 -14.35
CA LYS A 130 6.64 7.60 -13.14
C LYS A 130 5.37 8.45 -13.18
N TRP A 131 4.50 8.24 -12.21
CA TRP A 131 3.15 8.79 -12.20
C TRP A 131 3.05 9.88 -11.15
N ALA A 132 3.08 11.14 -11.58
CA ALA A 132 2.95 12.29 -10.68
C ALA A 132 1.51 12.42 -10.17
N ALA A 133 1.34 12.71 -8.87
CA ALA A 133 0.02 13.01 -8.34
C ALA A 133 -0.51 14.33 -8.90
N ALA A 134 -1.73 14.31 -9.44
CA ALA A 134 -2.51 15.52 -9.69
C ALA A 134 -3.20 16.00 -8.41
N LYS A 135 -3.54 15.07 -7.51
CA LYS A 135 -4.17 15.36 -6.22
C LYS A 135 -3.78 14.29 -5.20
N THR A 136 -3.53 14.72 -3.97
CA THR A 136 -3.40 13.84 -2.81
C THR A 136 -4.56 14.09 -1.85
N LEU A 137 -5.05 13.02 -1.22
CA LEU A 137 -6.17 13.02 -0.28
C LEU A 137 -5.82 12.14 0.92
N SER A 138 -6.47 12.36 2.05
CA SER A 138 -6.37 11.51 3.22
C SER A 138 -7.67 11.60 4.01
N THR A 139 -7.87 10.70 4.97
CA THR A 139 -9.05 10.71 5.84
C THR A 139 -9.13 12.04 6.61
N PRO A 140 -10.34 12.54 6.90
CA PRO A 140 -10.51 13.76 7.67
C PRO A 140 -9.75 13.74 9.01
N GLN A 141 -9.81 12.61 9.72
CA GLN A 141 -9.17 12.38 11.01
C GLN A 141 -7.64 12.48 10.92
N TRP A 142 -7.03 11.90 9.88
CA TRP A 142 -5.61 12.08 9.64
C TRP A 142 -5.27 13.53 9.29
N THR A 143 -6.07 14.16 8.43
CA THR A 143 -5.81 15.56 8.05
C THR A 143 -5.92 16.53 9.22
N ALA A 144 -6.84 16.28 10.16
CA ALA A 144 -7.11 17.15 11.28
C ALA A 144 -6.11 16.98 12.43
N SER A 145 -5.77 15.73 12.77
CA SER A 145 -5.04 15.44 14.01
C SER A 145 -4.06 14.27 13.90
N GLU A 146 -3.82 13.74 12.70
CA GLU A 146 -2.88 12.63 12.48
C GLU A 146 -3.23 11.39 13.36
N ASP A 147 -4.53 11.11 13.48
CA ASP A 147 -5.02 9.94 14.23
C ASP A 147 -4.62 8.64 13.52
N ILE A 148 -3.79 7.85 14.19
CA ILE A 148 -3.17 6.65 13.62
C ILE A 148 -4.18 5.60 13.15
N ASN A 149 -5.36 5.54 13.78
CA ASN A 149 -6.45 4.63 13.37
C ASN A 149 -6.98 4.93 11.96
N TYR A 150 -6.65 6.12 11.43
CA TYR A 150 -7.12 6.65 10.17
C TYR A 150 -5.97 7.02 9.24
N ASP A 151 -4.76 6.48 9.45
CA ASP A 151 -3.57 6.72 8.63
C ASP A 151 -3.67 6.11 7.22
N VAL A 152 -4.64 6.59 6.45
CA VAL A 152 -4.96 6.17 5.09
C VAL A 152 -4.90 7.39 4.19
N GLY A 153 -4.17 7.25 3.09
CA GLY A 153 -3.97 8.26 2.07
C GLY A 153 -4.35 7.72 0.70
N ALA A 154 -4.67 8.63 -0.20
CA ALA A 154 -4.88 8.35 -1.61
C ALA A 154 -4.16 9.38 -2.47
N ALA A 155 -3.72 8.97 -3.65
CA ALA A 155 -3.25 9.86 -4.68
C ALA A 155 -3.97 9.56 -5.98
N VAL A 156 -4.49 10.61 -6.62
CA VAL A 156 -5.00 10.54 -7.99
C VAL A 156 -3.88 11.02 -8.89
N VAL A 157 -3.30 10.08 -9.66
CA VAL A 157 -2.15 10.38 -10.53
C VAL A 157 -2.60 10.92 -11.88
N ALA A 158 -1.78 11.79 -12.47
CA ALA A 158 -2.01 12.25 -13.83
C ALA A 158 -1.77 11.10 -14.84
N PRO A 159 -2.54 11.04 -15.94
CA PRO A 159 -2.25 10.13 -17.05
C PRO A 159 -0.80 10.29 -17.54
N LEU A 160 -0.16 9.16 -17.88
CA LEU A 160 1.18 9.13 -18.45
C LEU A 160 1.08 8.69 -19.91
N ASP A 161 1.62 9.50 -20.83
CA ASP A 161 1.59 9.25 -22.27
C ASP A 161 0.18 8.95 -22.80
N GLY A 162 -0.82 9.68 -22.27
CA GLY A 162 -2.24 9.53 -22.64
C GLY A 162 -2.92 8.28 -22.10
N LYS A 163 -2.26 7.48 -21.24
CA LYS A 163 -2.81 6.27 -20.62
C LYS A 163 -3.13 6.48 -19.15
N SER A 164 -4.20 5.84 -18.68
CA SER A 164 -4.50 5.76 -17.26
C SER A 164 -3.62 4.72 -16.55
N LEU A 165 -3.41 4.89 -15.26
CA LEU A 165 -2.55 4.01 -14.45
C LEU A 165 -2.99 2.55 -14.54
N THR A 166 -4.26 2.27 -14.22
CA THR A 166 -4.72 0.88 -14.15
C THR A 166 -4.91 0.23 -15.52
N ASP A 167 -4.99 1.00 -16.61
CA ASP A 167 -4.90 0.43 -17.96
C ASP A 167 -3.50 -0.14 -18.23
N VAL A 168 -2.45 0.42 -17.63
CA VAL A 168 -1.05 -0.01 -17.79
C VAL A 168 -0.69 -1.15 -16.85
N VAL A 169 -1.00 -1.02 -15.55
CA VAL A 169 -0.50 -1.96 -14.52
C VAL A 169 -1.58 -2.88 -13.94
N GLY A 170 -2.85 -2.66 -14.28
CA GLY A 170 -3.98 -3.24 -13.56
C GLY A 170 -4.30 -2.47 -12.28
N GLY A 171 -5.26 -2.97 -11.52
CA GLY A 171 -5.60 -2.47 -10.19
C GLY A 171 -5.91 -3.63 -9.27
N GLN A 172 -5.41 -3.58 -8.04
CA GLN A 172 -5.82 -4.52 -7.01
C GLN A 172 -7.25 -4.22 -6.56
N GLY A 173 -7.93 -5.23 -6.06
CA GLY A 173 -9.25 -5.05 -5.46
C GLY A 173 -9.12 -4.37 -4.09
N LEU A 174 -10.25 -3.96 -3.52
CA LEU A 174 -10.32 -3.43 -2.15
C LEU A 174 -11.34 -4.21 -1.34
N SER A 175 -11.14 -4.28 -0.02
CA SER A 175 -12.14 -4.76 0.93
C SER A 175 -12.24 -3.80 2.10
N PHE A 176 -13.45 -3.29 2.34
CA PHE A 176 -13.80 -2.45 3.47
C PHE A 176 -14.68 -3.23 4.44
N ASN A 177 -14.60 -2.87 5.71
CA ASN A 177 -15.35 -3.49 6.79
C ASN A 177 -15.13 -5.02 6.89
N SER A 178 -13.93 -5.50 6.55
CA SER A 178 -13.63 -6.94 6.38
C SER A 178 -13.43 -7.71 7.70
N GLY A 179 -13.30 -6.99 8.82
CA GLY A 179 -13.09 -7.55 10.16
C GLY A 179 -11.62 -7.84 10.46
N TYR A 180 -11.33 -8.42 11.63
CA TYR A 180 -9.97 -8.72 12.11
C TYR A 180 -9.65 -10.21 12.01
N ASN A 181 -8.43 -10.57 12.42
CA ASN A 181 -7.96 -11.96 12.51
C ASN A 181 -7.98 -12.69 11.16
N LYS A 182 -7.50 -11.99 10.12
CA LYS A 182 -7.46 -12.50 8.75
C LYS A 182 -6.03 -12.89 8.38
N ALA A 183 -5.89 -13.95 7.59
CA ALA A 183 -4.67 -14.20 6.84
C ALA A 183 -4.47 -13.05 5.84
N MET A 184 -3.34 -12.35 5.93
CA MET A 184 -3.02 -11.22 5.07
C MET A 184 -1.58 -11.28 4.57
N TYR A 185 -1.35 -10.61 3.43
CA TYR A 185 -0.02 -10.32 2.89
C TYR A 185 0.19 -8.82 2.88
N ALA A 186 1.23 -8.34 3.54
CA ALA A 186 1.66 -6.95 3.52
C ALA A 186 2.86 -6.80 2.59
N PHE A 187 2.82 -5.83 1.67
CA PHE A 187 3.90 -5.55 0.72
C PHE A 187 4.48 -4.16 0.91
N GLY A 188 5.73 -3.93 0.51
CA GLY A 188 6.32 -2.60 0.52
C GLY A 188 7.78 -2.56 0.05
N TYR A 189 8.34 -1.36 0.05
CA TYR A 189 9.73 -1.04 -0.31
C TYR A 189 10.49 -0.47 0.89
N PRO A 190 10.76 -1.27 1.94
CA PRO A 190 11.55 -0.83 3.09
C PRO A 190 12.94 -0.35 2.66
N ALA A 191 13.38 0.77 3.21
CA ALA A 191 14.55 1.52 2.77
C ALA A 191 15.52 1.89 3.91
N ALA A 192 15.28 1.40 5.13
CA ALA A 192 16.27 1.42 6.21
C ALA A 192 16.91 0.04 6.39
N THR A 193 18.17 0.02 6.86
CA THR A 193 18.95 -1.21 7.11
C THR A 193 18.11 -2.27 7.86
N PRO A 194 18.12 -3.55 7.42
CA PRO A 194 18.99 -4.15 6.39
C PRO A 194 18.52 -3.95 4.95
N TYR A 195 17.45 -3.21 4.71
CA TYR A 195 16.91 -2.94 3.39
C TYR A 195 17.47 -1.64 2.79
N ASP A 196 17.35 -1.50 1.47
CA ASP A 196 17.84 -0.33 0.70
C ASP A 196 16.76 0.25 -0.24
N GLY A 197 15.52 -0.23 -0.12
CA GLY A 197 14.38 0.21 -0.92
C GLY A 197 14.45 -0.20 -2.38
N SER A 198 15.33 -1.14 -2.77
CA SER A 198 15.49 -1.62 -4.15
C SER A 198 14.53 -2.73 -4.55
N LYS A 199 13.92 -3.43 -3.59
CA LYS A 199 13.11 -4.64 -3.84
C LYS A 199 11.73 -4.53 -3.22
N LEU A 200 10.77 -5.21 -3.85
CA LEU A 200 9.47 -5.46 -3.25
C LEU A 200 9.63 -6.55 -2.18
N ILE A 201 9.37 -6.18 -0.93
CA ILE A 201 9.43 -7.04 0.24
C ILE A 201 8.01 -7.35 0.69
N TYR A 202 7.81 -8.52 1.31
CA TYR A 202 6.53 -8.88 1.88
C TYR A 202 6.63 -9.54 3.25
N CYS A 203 5.55 -9.38 4.00
CA CYS A 203 5.24 -10.11 5.22
C CYS A 203 3.89 -10.82 5.04
N SER A 204 3.69 -11.97 5.68
CA SER A 204 2.41 -12.67 5.66
C SER A 204 2.17 -13.43 6.97
N GLY A 205 0.89 -13.52 7.35
CA GLY A 205 0.50 -13.96 8.69
C GLY A 205 -0.99 -13.81 8.92
N THR A 206 -1.48 -14.49 9.96
CA THR A 206 -2.79 -14.16 10.53
C THR A 206 -2.63 -12.90 11.37
N THR A 207 -3.37 -11.85 11.02
CA THR A 207 -3.31 -10.58 11.73
C THR A 207 -3.99 -10.68 13.11
N ILE A 208 -3.66 -9.74 13.99
CA ILE A 208 -4.40 -9.50 15.24
C ILE A 208 -5.06 -8.12 15.18
N LYS A 209 -6.00 -7.85 16.08
CA LYS A 209 -6.34 -6.46 16.44
C LYS A 209 -5.31 -5.97 17.45
N ASP A 210 -4.76 -4.77 17.28
CA ASP A 210 -3.84 -4.17 18.25
C ASP A 210 -4.46 -4.22 19.67
N PRO A 211 -3.84 -4.92 20.63
CA PRO A 211 -4.34 -4.98 21.99
C PRO A 211 -3.89 -3.78 22.84
N LEU A 212 -3.12 -2.85 22.27
CA LEU A 212 -2.45 -1.77 22.99
C LEU A 212 -3.15 -0.42 22.83
N LEU A 213 -2.77 0.37 21.81
CA LEU A 213 -3.09 1.80 21.75
C LEU A 213 -3.93 2.19 20.51
N SER A 214 -4.20 1.27 19.59
CA SER A 214 -5.04 1.54 18.41
C SER A 214 -6.08 0.45 18.14
N ASN A 215 -6.88 0.64 17.08
CA ASN A 215 -7.82 -0.33 16.54
C ASN A 215 -7.27 -1.01 15.29
N ASP A 216 -5.96 -1.02 15.10
CA ASP A 216 -5.35 -1.40 13.82
C ASP A 216 -5.10 -2.90 13.74
N HIS A 217 -4.80 -3.37 12.54
CA HIS A 217 -4.27 -4.71 12.34
C HIS A 217 -2.82 -4.76 12.80
N GLY A 218 -2.41 -5.87 13.42
CA GLY A 218 -1.01 -6.18 13.72
C GLY A 218 -0.55 -7.42 12.97
N LEU A 219 0.68 -7.41 12.45
CA LEU A 219 1.30 -8.51 11.71
C LEU A 219 2.80 -8.61 12.04
N SER A 220 3.32 -9.81 12.25
CA SER A 220 4.76 -10.05 12.37
C SER A 220 5.46 -9.67 11.07
N CYS A 221 6.33 -8.67 11.13
CA CYS A 221 6.92 -8.06 9.95
C CYS A 221 8.17 -7.23 10.29
N ASN A 222 9.27 -7.52 9.62
CA ASN A 222 10.56 -6.85 9.80
C ASN A 222 10.78 -5.68 8.83
N MET A 223 9.79 -5.38 7.96
CA MET A 223 9.91 -4.23 7.05
C MET A 223 10.15 -2.94 7.83
N THR A 224 11.12 -2.16 7.36
CA THR A 224 11.52 -0.87 7.94
C THR A 224 10.88 0.30 7.21
N GLY A 225 11.14 1.53 7.68
CA GLY A 225 10.73 2.76 7.03
C GLY A 225 10.89 2.75 5.51
N GLY A 226 9.93 3.35 4.81
CA GLY A 226 9.79 3.26 3.36
C GLY A 226 8.80 2.19 2.90
N SER A 227 8.54 1.15 3.71
CA SER A 227 7.43 0.22 3.45
C SER A 227 6.06 0.86 3.68
N SER A 228 5.99 1.94 4.47
CA SER A 228 4.79 2.71 4.77
C SER A 228 3.93 2.97 3.54
N GLY A 229 2.62 2.82 3.67
CA GLY A 229 1.65 2.93 2.59
C GLY A 229 1.55 1.72 1.67
N GLY A 230 2.46 0.77 1.78
CA GLY A 230 2.39 -0.47 1.01
C GLY A 230 1.17 -1.33 1.39
N PRO A 231 0.57 -2.07 0.44
CA PRO A 231 -0.76 -2.65 0.60
C PRO A 231 -0.77 -3.89 1.49
N TRP A 232 -1.88 -4.08 2.22
CA TRP A 232 -2.19 -5.34 2.91
C TRP A 232 -3.38 -6.01 2.24
N PHE A 233 -3.19 -7.21 1.71
CA PHE A 233 -4.23 -7.96 1.00
C PHE A 233 -4.85 -9.05 1.86
N THR A 234 -6.18 -9.08 1.92
CA THR A 234 -6.94 -10.31 2.18
C THR A 234 -7.16 -11.08 0.88
N SER A 235 -7.44 -12.38 0.97
CA SER A 235 -7.76 -13.22 -0.19
C SER A 235 -6.71 -13.13 -1.31
N PHE A 236 -5.44 -13.01 -0.93
CA PHE A 236 -4.35 -12.89 -1.89
C PHE A 236 -4.07 -14.26 -2.54
N ASP A 237 -4.14 -14.30 -3.86
CA ASP A 237 -3.77 -15.46 -4.66
C ASP A 237 -2.33 -15.27 -5.14
N GLU A 238 -1.41 -16.06 -4.59
CA GLU A 238 0.02 -15.98 -4.93
C GLU A 238 0.32 -16.29 -6.40
N LYS A 239 -0.53 -17.08 -7.07
CA LYS A 239 -0.36 -17.45 -8.48
C LYS A 239 -0.71 -16.30 -9.40
N THR A 240 -1.81 -15.60 -9.13
CA THR A 240 -2.23 -14.45 -9.93
C THR A 240 -1.57 -13.14 -9.45
N GLY A 241 -1.12 -13.11 -8.20
CA GLY A 241 -0.66 -11.92 -7.49
C GLY A 241 -1.78 -10.89 -7.26
N THR A 242 -3.04 -11.32 -7.24
CA THR A 242 -4.19 -10.43 -6.98
C THR A 242 -4.74 -10.63 -5.58
N GLY A 243 -5.20 -9.57 -4.94
CA GLY A 243 -5.88 -9.65 -3.64
C GLY A 243 -6.86 -8.49 -3.43
N LEU A 244 -7.46 -8.45 -2.25
CA LEU A 244 -8.31 -7.36 -1.80
C LEU A 244 -7.58 -6.52 -0.76
N GLN A 245 -7.14 -5.33 -1.14
CA GLN A 245 -6.45 -4.42 -0.24
C GLN A 245 -7.40 -3.99 0.88
N SER A 246 -7.02 -4.28 2.11
CA SER A 246 -7.85 -4.10 3.31
C SER A 246 -7.16 -3.28 4.41
N SER A 247 -5.92 -2.85 4.16
CA SER A 247 -5.09 -2.03 5.05
C SER A 247 -3.84 -1.55 4.28
N VAL A 248 -2.98 -0.77 4.95
CA VAL A 248 -1.65 -0.34 4.49
C VAL A 248 -0.63 -0.48 5.62
N ASN A 249 0.66 -0.62 5.30
CA ASN A 249 1.72 -0.45 6.31
C ASN A 249 1.65 0.98 6.87
N SER A 250 1.56 1.14 8.18
CA SER A 250 1.45 2.47 8.80
C SER A 250 2.58 2.73 9.79
N PHE A 251 2.65 1.97 10.88
CA PHE A 251 3.61 2.21 11.96
C PHE A 251 4.09 0.92 12.64
N GLY A 252 5.10 1.07 13.49
CA GLY A 252 5.55 0.05 14.45
C GLY A 252 5.78 0.69 15.82
N TYR A 253 5.73 -0.11 16.89
CA TYR A 253 6.09 0.35 18.23
C TYR A 253 7.57 0.09 18.50
N GLN A 254 8.29 1.07 19.05
CA GLN A 254 9.69 0.89 19.42
C GLN A 254 9.90 -0.23 20.45
N PHE A 255 8.95 -0.39 21.38
CA PHE A 255 9.00 -1.43 22.42
C PHE A 255 8.47 -2.81 21.94
N LEU A 256 7.85 -2.88 20.76
CA LEU A 256 7.39 -4.12 20.13
C LEU A 256 8.00 -4.23 18.72
N PRO A 257 9.30 -4.56 18.64
CA PRO A 257 9.98 -4.69 17.35
C PRO A 257 9.36 -5.82 16.51
N ASN A 258 9.67 -5.80 15.21
CA ASN A 258 9.25 -6.84 14.25
C ASN A 258 7.73 -7.01 14.12
N THR A 259 6.97 -5.95 14.41
CA THR A 259 5.51 -5.92 14.22
C THR A 259 5.16 -4.67 13.43
N MET A 260 4.48 -4.87 12.30
CA MET A 260 3.91 -3.79 11.51
C MET A 260 2.42 -3.68 11.82
N PHE A 261 1.96 -2.45 11.95
CA PHE A 261 0.55 -2.14 12.11
C PHE A 261 0.00 -1.43 10.89
N GLY A 262 -1.28 -1.62 10.63
CA GLY A 262 -1.97 -1.01 9.51
C GLY A 262 -3.44 -0.74 9.81
N PRO A 263 -3.97 0.44 9.46
CA PRO A 263 -5.30 0.87 9.87
C PRO A 263 -6.39 -0.04 9.34
N TYR A 264 -7.45 -0.18 10.14
CA TYR A 264 -8.66 -0.88 9.71
C TYR A 264 -9.36 -0.08 8.60
N PHE A 265 -9.58 -0.70 7.44
CA PHE A 265 -10.36 -0.08 6.36
C PHE A 265 -11.86 -0.12 6.66
N GLY A 266 -12.32 0.81 7.51
CA GLY A 266 -13.73 1.05 7.82
C GLY A 266 -14.41 1.99 6.83
N ASP A 267 -15.54 2.56 7.24
CA ASP A 267 -16.33 3.46 6.38
C ASP A 267 -15.56 4.73 5.99
N ASP A 268 -14.70 5.27 6.85
CA ASP A 268 -13.89 6.45 6.54
C ASP A 268 -12.85 6.18 5.44
N ALA A 269 -12.22 5.01 5.45
CA ALA A 269 -11.32 4.58 4.38
C ALA A 269 -12.09 4.37 3.07
N LYS A 270 -13.31 3.82 3.16
CA LYS A 270 -14.20 3.70 2.00
C LYS A 270 -14.60 5.05 1.43
N ASN A 271 -14.94 6.02 2.27
CA ASN A 271 -15.30 7.38 1.85
C ASN A 271 -14.13 8.09 1.18
N LEU A 272 -12.91 7.93 1.71
CA LEU A 272 -11.69 8.41 1.06
C LEU A 272 -11.51 7.78 -0.33
N TYR A 273 -11.67 6.46 -0.44
CA TYR A 273 -11.61 5.77 -1.72
C TYR A 273 -12.67 6.29 -2.70
N ASP A 274 -13.93 6.40 -2.28
CA ASP A 274 -15.04 6.89 -3.10
C ASP A 274 -14.79 8.32 -3.61
N GLN A 275 -14.24 9.19 -2.77
CA GLN A 275 -13.85 10.54 -3.18
C GLN A 275 -12.68 10.52 -4.18
N ALA A 276 -11.67 9.69 -3.93
CA ALA A 276 -10.50 9.58 -4.80
C ALA A 276 -10.87 9.04 -6.18
N GLN A 277 -11.66 7.97 -6.26
CA GLN A 277 -12.04 7.34 -7.53
C GLN A 277 -12.97 8.17 -8.40
N ALA A 278 -13.61 9.20 -7.84
CA ALA A 278 -14.52 10.11 -8.53
C ALA A 278 -13.87 11.46 -8.92
N THR A 279 -12.60 11.67 -8.57
CA THR A 279 -11.81 12.84 -9.00
C THR A 279 -11.30 12.64 -10.42
#